data_AF-A0A3P9MY74-F1
#
_entry.id   AF-A0A3P9MY74-F1
#
_cell.length_a   1.000
_cell.length_b   1.000
_cell.length_c   1.000
_cell.angle_alpha   90.00
_cell.angle_beta   90.00
_cell.angle_gamma   90.00
#
_symmetry.space_group_name_H-M   'P 1'
#
loop_
_entity.id
_entity.type
_entity.pdbx_description
1 polymer ?
#
loop_
_entity_poly.entity_id
_entity_poly.type
_entity_poly.pdbx_seq_one_letter_code
_entity_poly.pdbx_strand_id
1 'polypeptide(L)'
;MSLLHILLRIDAFTSVFVRKGGDGFLNVSEAAVPKDYHLLLWKFVTDDVLVSFFPSGKSSVRGAYVGRIDLLEQKYSIKLKNLQKSDSGLYTAIVTASSEEVLAEYNVTVQDPVGRVDLTVFVSSDSSSCNLTATCTADGADISSTFGCAAKTCPQEGGEGSKVTKSGASLHLSLSGSSIVCNHSNQVSWTEKTTEIDHLCLKNAGNFPTPYTLNACMLQMKMTSMDFPFVT
;
A
#
# COMPACT_ATOMS: atom_id res chain seq x y z
N MET A 1 -32.35 -8.65 -32.61
CA MET A 1 -31.66 -8.41 -31.33
C MET A 1 -30.55 -9.45 -31.22
N SER A 2 -29.31 -9.03 -31.41
CA SER A 2 -28.16 -9.95 -31.56
C SER A 2 -27.84 -10.65 -30.25
N LEU A 3 -27.63 -11.97 -30.36
CA LEU A 3 -27.25 -12.95 -29.31
C LEU A 3 -25.92 -12.61 -28.59
N LEU A 4 -25.29 -11.48 -28.92
CA LEU A 4 -23.99 -11.03 -28.43
C LEU A 4 -24.04 -10.20 -27.12
N HIS A 5 -25.23 -9.91 -26.58
CA HIS A 5 -25.39 -9.14 -25.33
C HIS A 5 -25.50 -10.01 -24.06
N ILE A 6 -25.39 -11.35 -24.16
CA ILE A 6 -25.66 -12.27 -23.04
C ILE A 6 -24.36 -12.83 -22.41
N LEU A 7 -23.17 -12.47 -22.89
CA LEU A 7 -21.91 -12.92 -22.28
C LEU A 7 -21.11 -11.71 -21.78
N LEU A 8 -20.86 -11.71 -20.46
CA LEU A 8 -20.08 -10.74 -19.65
C LEU A 8 -20.87 -9.61 -18.95
N ARG A 9 -21.91 -9.94 -18.17
CA ARG A 9 -22.08 -9.23 -16.88
C ARG A 9 -21.08 -9.89 -15.92
N ILE A 10 -19.81 -9.52 -16.04
CA ILE A 10 -18.85 -9.74 -14.96
C ILE A 10 -19.44 -8.94 -13.80
N ASP A 11 -19.63 -9.55 -12.63
CA ASP A 11 -20.01 -8.87 -11.38
C ASP A 11 -18.89 -7.89 -10.97
N ALA A 12 -18.72 -6.83 -11.74
CA ALA A 12 -17.64 -5.87 -11.61
C ALA A 12 -18.04 -4.79 -10.62
N PHE A 13 -18.07 -5.15 -9.34
CA PHE A 13 -18.07 -4.14 -8.29
C PHE A 13 -16.73 -3.39 -8.30
N THR A 14 -16.75 -2.12 -7.92
CA THR A 14 -15.55 -1.30 -7.74
C THR A 14 -15.00 -1.52 -6.33
N SER A 15 -13.72 -1.87 -6.20
CA SER A 15 -13.08 -2.03 -4.89
C SER A 15 -12.66 -0.68 -4.31
N VAL A 16 -13.03 -0.40 -3.06
CA VAL A 16 -12.66 0.83 -2.35
C VAL A 16 -12.01 0.47 -1.04
N PHE A 17 -10.75 0.87 -0.86
CA PHE A 17 -10.00 0.63 0.37
C PHE A 17 -9.97 1.89 1.21
N VAL A 18 -10.39 1.79 2.47
CA VAL A 18 -10.43 2.93 3.39
C VAL A 18 -9.68 2.59 4.66
N ARG A 19 -8.85 3.53 5.12
CA ARG A 19 -8.19 3.41 6.43
C ARG A 19 -9.25 3.46 7.54
N LYS A 20 -9.15 2.58 8.54
CA LYS A 20 -10.02 2.61 9.71
C LYS A 20 -10.09 4.00 10.34
N GLY A 21 -11.30 4.48 10.59
CA GLY A 21 -11.62 5.82 11.09
C GLY A 21 -11.65 6.90 9.99
N GLY A 22 -11.32 6.56 8.75
CA GLY A 22 -11.39 7.45 7.60
C GLY A 22 -12.78 7.51 6.96
N ASP A 23 -12.87 8.32 5.91
CA ASP A 23 -14.10 8.52 5.15
C ASP A 23 -14.00 7.86 3.76
N GLY A 24 -15.11 7.34 3.24
CA GLY A 24 -15.22 6.72 1.93
C GLY A 24 -16.23 7.44 1.05
N PHE A 25 -15.98 7.48 -0.27
CA PHE A 25 -16.82 8.19 -1.23
C PHE A 25 -17.36 7.21 -2.27
N LEU A 26 -18.69 7.14 -2.38
CA LEU A 26 -19.37 6.25 -3.32
C LEU A 26 -20.19 7.09 -4.30
N ASN A 27 -19.86 6.98 -5.58
CA ASN A 27 -20.38 7.87 -6.60
C ASN A 27 -21.36 7.16 -7.53
N VAL A 28 -22.40 7.89 -7.92
CA VAL A 28 -23.31 7.54 -9.01
C VAL A 28 -23.20 8.62 -10.07
N SER A 29 -23.01 8.21 -11.33
CA SER A 29 -23.04 9.13 -12.46
C SER A 29 -24.48 9.60 -12.69
N GLU A 30 -24.74 10.91 -12.65
CA GLU A 30 -26.06 11.46 -12.94
C GLU A 30 -26.57 11.07 -14.34
N ALA A 31 -25.67 10.88 -15.30
CA ALA A 31 -26.01 10.45 -16.66
C ALA A 31 -26.54 9.01 -16.73
N ALA A 32 -26.25 8.18 -15.72
CA ALA A 32 -26.75 6.82 -15.63
C ALA A 32 -28.15 6.74 -15.00
N VAL A 33 -28.66 7.83 -14.42
CA VAL A 33 -29.98 7.84 -13.76
C VAL A 33 -31.07 8.16 -14.79
N PRO A 34 -32.07 7.27 -14.98
CA PRO A 34 -33.21 7.54 -15.87
C PRO A 34 -33.96 8.80 -15.45
N LYS A 35 -34.42 9.60 -16.41
CA LYS A 35 -35.15 10.86 -16.10
C LYS A 35 -36.50 10.63 -15.44
N ASP A 36 -37.11 9.50 -15.71
CA ASP A 36 -38.43 9.07 -15.25
C ASP A 36 -38.37 8.14 -14.02
N TYR A 37 -37.21 8.05 -13.37
CA TYR A 37 -37.08 7.26 -12.15
C TYR A 37 -38.07 7.71 -11.06
N HIS A 38 -38.39 6.79 -10.15
CA HIS A 38 -39.30 7.01 -9.04
C HIS A 38 -38.55 7.06 -7.70
N LEU A 39 -37.47 6.30 -7.59
CA LEU A 39 -36.69 6.17 -6.36
C LEU A 39 -35.26 5.74 -6.68
N LEU A 40 -34.28 6.29 -5.97
CA LEU A 40 -32.91 5.77 -5.95
C LEU A 40 -32.50 5.49 -4.50
N LEU A 41 -31.93 4.32 -4.27
CA LEU A 41 -31.52 3.84 -2.95
C LEU A 41 -30.03 3.51 -2.94
N TRP A 42 -29.36 3.86 -1.84
CA TRP A 42 -28.15 3.18 -1.42
C TRP A 42 -28.50 2.10 -0.41
N LYS A 43 -28.01 0.89 -0.62
CA LYS A 43 -28.14 -0.24 0.30
C LYS A 43 -26.77 -0.73 0.76
N PHE A 44 -26.67 -1.16 2.01
CA PHE A 44 -25.53 -1.88 2.56
C PHE A 44 -26.02 -3.26 3.00
N VAL A 45 -25.41 -4.33 2.49
CA VAL A 45 -26.04 -5.67 2.54
C VAL A 45 -27.37 -5.66 1.76
N THR A 46 -27.89 -6.81 1.36
CA THR A 46 -29.03 -6.88 0.41
C THR A 46 -30.32 -6.19 0.89
N ASP A 47 -30.44 -5.78 2.17
CA ASP A 47 -31.70 -5.28 2.74
C ASP A 47 -31.63 -3.94 3.52
N ASP A 48 -30.47 -3.52 4.04
CA ASP A 48 -30.41 -2.26 4.80
C ASP A 48 -30.33 -1.05 3.86
N VAL A 49 -31.42 -0.29 3.81
CA VAL A 49 -31.47 0.97 3.06
C VAL A 49 -30.79 2.07 3.87
N LEU A 50 -29.70 2.60 3.33
CA LEU A 50 -28.89 3.68 3.91
C LEU A 50 -29.52 5.04 3.64
N VAL A 51 -29.78 5.32 2.36
CA VAL A 51 -30.21 6.62 1.84
C VAL A 51 -31.24 6.41 0.74
N SER A 52 -32.26 7.27 0.73
CA SER A 52 -33.26 7.36 -0.35
C SER A 52 -33.19 8.72 -1.03
N PHE A 53 -33.27 8.74 -2.36
CA PHE A 53 -33.35 9.94 -3.18
C PHE A 53 -34.60 9.89 -4.05
N PHE A 54 -35.29 11.04 -4.16
CA PHE A 54 -36.54 11.17 -4.89
C PHE A 54 -36.41 12.17 -6.04
N PRO A 55 -37.21 12.03 -7.12
CA PRO A 55 -37.22 12.97 -8.25
C PRO A 55 -37.47 14.42 -7.88
N SER A 56 -38.15 14.66 -6.74
CA SER A 56 -38.37 15.99 -6.17
C SER A 56 -37.10 16.70 -5.68
N GLY A 57 -35.94 16.03 -5.70
CA GLY A 57 -34.69 16.51 -5.12
C GLY A 57 -34.58 16.28 -3.61
N LYS A 58 -35.63 15.77 -2.97
CA LYS A 58 -35.59 15.36 -1.56
C LYS A 58 -34.75 14.10 -1.39
N SER A 59 -34.08 14.01 -0.26
CA SER A 59 -33.31 12.84 0.17
C SER A 59 -33.51 12.55 1.65
N SER A 60 -33.28 11.31 2.06
CA SER A 60 -33.42 10.89 3.45
C SER A 60 -32.39 9.82 3.79
N VAL A 61 -31.58 10.09 4.82
CA VAL A 61 -30.69 9.10 5.44
C VAL A 61 -31.47 8.37 6.54
N ARG A 62 -31.40 7.04 6.57
CA ARG A 62 -32.21 6.21 7.48
C ARG A 62 -31.48 5.83 8.77
N GLY A 63 -32.25 5.76 9.85
CA GLY A 63 -31.92 5.02 11.08
C GLY A 63 -30.52 5.29 11.62
N ALA A 64 -29.76 4.21 11.83
CA ALA A 64 -28.42 4.22 12.41
C ALA A 64 -27.35 4.93 11.57
N TYR A 65 -27.67 5.30 10.32
CA TYR A 65 -26.74 5.96 9.41
C TYR A 65 -26.82 7.49 9.45
N VAL A 66 -27.81 8.05 10.16
CA VAL A 66 -27.91 9.50 10.39
C VAL A 66 -26.65 9.98 11.10
N GLY A 67 -26.02 11.04 10.56
CA GLY A 67 -24.75 11.58 11.08
C GLY A 67 -23.52 10.78 10.66
N ARG A 68 -23.67 9.55 10.12
CA ARG A 68 -22.59 8.76 9.53
C ARG A 68 -22.48 8.91 8.01
N ILE A 69 -23.46 9.51 7.36
CA ILE A 69 -23.48 9.74 5.91
C ILE A 69 -23.69 11.23 5.64
N ASP A 70 -22.85 11.79 4.77
CA ASP A 70 -23.08 13.09 4.14
C ASP A 70 -23.49 12.88 2.68
N LEU A 71 -24.42 13.71 2.21
CA LEU A 71 -24.83 13.74 0.81
C LEU A 71 -23.93 14.71 0.06
N LEU A 72 -23.38 14.28 -1.07
CA LEU A 72 -22.45 15.09 -1.86
C LEU A 72 -23.21 16.05 -2.79
N GLU A 73 -22.53 17.11 -3.24
CA GLU A 73 -23.10 18.09 -4.18
C GLU A 73 -23.46 17.46 -5.54
N GLN A 74 -22.70 16.45 -5.97
CA GLN A 74 -23.07 15.58 -7.08
C GLN A 74 -24.27 14.72 -6.67
N LYS A 75 -25.36 14.84 -7.41
CA LYS A 75 -26.62 14.20 -7.04
C LYS A 75 -26.41 12.70 -6.89
N TYR A 76 -27.04 12.11 -5.86
CA TYR A 76 -27.07 10.67 -5.59
C TYR A 76 -25.77 10.03 -5.05
N SER A 77 -24.67 10.77 -5.00
CA SER A 77 -23.40 10.29 -4.44
C SER A 77 -23.35 10.51 -2.92
N ILE A 78 -22.70 9.59 -2.20
CA ILE A 78 -22.66 9.61 -0.73
C ILE A 78 -21.23 9.55 -0.19
N LYS A 79 -21.02 10.18 0.96
CA LYS A 79 -19.81 10.09 1.76
C LYS A 79 -20.10 9.33 3.05
N LEU A 80 -19.48 8.17 3.21
CA LEU A 80 -19.48 7.40 4.45
C LEU A 80 -18.43 7.96 5.40
N LYS A 81 -18.79 8.20 6.67
CA LYS A 81 -17.89 8.82 7.65
C LYS A 81 -17.42 7.85 8.72
N ASN A 82 -16.17 8.06 9.16
CA ASN A 82 -15.56 7.34 10.28
C ASN A 82 -15.76 5.82 10.17
N LEU A 83 -15.38 5.25 9.04
CA LEU A 83 -15.59 3.85 8.69
C LEU A 83 -14.81 2.91 9.62
N GLN A 84 -15.51 1.91 10.13
CA GLN A 84 -14.98 0.84 10.97
C GLN A 84 -14.94 -0.48 10.19
N LYS A 85 -14.22 -1.49 10.70
CA LYS A 85 -14.12 -2.80 10.02
C LYS A 85 -15.47 -3.44 9.73
N SER A 86 -16.46 -3.26 10.63
CA SER A 86 -17.83 -3.76 10.47
C SER A 86 -18.61 -3.09 9.34
N ASP A 87 -18.16 -1.94 8.87
CA ASP A 87 -18.75 -1.24 7.72
C ASP A 87 -18.14 -1.74 6.39
N SER A 88 -17.27 -2.75 6.41
CA SER A 88 -16.79 -3.37 5.17
C SER A 88 -17.89 -4.23 4.55
N GLY A 89 -18.04 -4.15 3.24
CA GLY A 89 -19.02 -4.96 2.50
C GLY A 89 -19.45 -4.32 1.19
N LEU A 90 -20.47 -4.93 0.58
CA LEU A 90 -21.03 -4.48 -0.67
C LEU A 90 -22.06 -3.36 -0.44
N TYR A 91 -21.82 -2.24 -1.09
CA TYR A 91 -22.70 -1.10 -1.17
C TYR A 91 -23.26 -1.00 -2.58
N THR A 92 -24.59 -0.97 -2.70
CA THR A 92 -25.26 -0.99 -4.00
C THR A 92 -26.16 0.22 -4.14
N ALA A 93 -26.01 0.94 -5.26
CA ALA A 93 -26.94 1.95 -5.69
C ALA A 93 -27.96 1.34 -6.64
N ILE A 94 -29.23 1.34 -6.26
CA ILE A 94 -30.35 0.79 -7.05
C ILE A 94 -31.28 1.93 -7.42
N VAL A 95 -31.69 1.96 -8.68
CA VAL A 95 -32.72 2.89 -9.17
C VAL A 95 -33.96 2.10 -9.56
N THR A 96 -35.13 2.64 -9.22
CA THR A 96 -36.43 2.11 -9.61
C THR A 96 -37.06 3.09 -10.59
N ALA A 97 -37.30 2.64 -11.82
CA ALA A 97 -38.09 3.33 -12.84
C ALA A 97 -39.20 2.39 -13.31
N SER A 98 -39.22 2.01 -14.60
CA SER A 98 -40.06 0.93 -15.12
C SER A 98 -39.68 -0.45 -14.58
N SER A 99 -38.42 -0.61 -14.17
CA SER A 99 -37.88 -1.77 -13.47
C SER A 99 -36.79 -1.34 -12.48
N GLU A 100 -36.31 -2.27 -11.66
CA GLU A 100 -35.15 -2.02 -10.79
C GLU A 100 -33.85 -2.30 -11.52
N GLU A 101 -32.93 -1.35 -11.47
CA GLU A 101 -31.62 -1.44 -12.09
C GLU A 101 -30.52 -1.06 -11.10
N VAL A 102 -29.40 -1.79 -11.15
CA VAL A 102 -28.21 -1.48 -10.38
C VAL A 102 -27.38 -0.45 -11.14
N LEU A 103 -27.17 0.72 -10.52
CA LEU A 103 -26.38 1.81 -11.09
C LEU A 103 -24.90 1.75 -10.72
N ALA A 104 -24.60 1.29 -9.50
CA ALA A 104 -23.23 1.16 -9.03
C ALA A 104 -23.13 0.13 -7.90
N GLU A 105 -21.99 -0.55 -7.87
CA GLU A 105 -21.63 -1.50 -6.82
C GLU A 105 -20.21 -1.21 -6.34
N TYR A 106 -20.06 -1.05 -5.04
CA TYR A 106 -18.77 -0.81 -4.40
C TYR A 106 -18.54 -1.82 -3.29
N ASN A 107 -17.45 -2.58 -3.39
CA ASN A 107 -16.99 -3.40 -2.28
C ASN A 107 -16.01 -2.59 -1.43
N VAL A 108 -16.50 -2.06 -0.32
CA VAL A 108 -15.72 -1.25 0.61
C VAL A 108 -14.99 -2.17 1.57
N THR A 109 -13.67 -2.06 1.62
CA THR A 109 -12.81 -2.79 2.56
C THR A 109 -12.11 -1.82 3.49
N VAL A 110 -12.42 -1.90 4.78
CA VAL A 110 -11.79 -1.06 5.80
C VAL A 110 -10.59 -1.78 6.41
N GLN A 111 -9.40 -1.20 6.23
CA GLN A 111 -8.13 -1.78 6.68
C GLN A 111 -7.52 -0.95 7.82
N ASP A 112 -6.86 -1.65 8.75
CA ASP A 112 -5.94 -0.97 9.67
C ASP A 112 -4.67 -0.55 8.92
N PRO A 113 -3.98 0.50 9.40
CA PRO A 113 -2.62 0.76 8.97
C PRO A 113 -1.71 -0.44 9.25
N VAL A 114 -0.73 -0.65 8.38
CA VAL A 114 0.29 -1.66 8.58
C VAL A 114 1.16 -1.35 9.81
N GLY A 115 1.58 -2.41 10.50
CA GLY A 115 2.52 -2.32 11.61
C GLY A 115 3.93 -1.96 11.14
N ARG A 116 4.79 -1.56 12.08
CA ARG A 116 6.19 -1.20 11.81
C ARG A 116 6.96 -2.40 11.29
N VAL A 117 8.04 -2.09 10.60
CA VAL A 117 8.95 -3.08 10.03
C VAL A 117 10.21 -3.17 10.85
N ASP A 118 10.64 -4.40 11.11
CA ASP A 118 11.96 -4.72 11.57
C ASP A 118 12.77 -5.42 10.49
N LEU A 119 14.00 -4.94 10.32
CA LEU A 119 14.96 -5.42 9.35
C LEU A 119 16.23 -5.77 10.12
N THR A 120 16.63 -7.03 10.02
CA THR A 120 17.86 -7.56 10.59
C THR A 120 18.74 -8.09 9.47
N VAL A 121 20.01 -7.68 9.42
CA VAL A 121 20.97 -8.09 8.39
C VAL A 121 22.11 -8.84 9.06
N PHE A 122 22.31 -10.09 8.66
CA PHE A 122 23.41 -10.95 9.07
C PHE A 122 24.45 -11.05 7.96
N VAL A 123 25.74 -11.05 8.33
CA VAL A 123 26.85 -11.20 7.40
C VAL A 123 27.62 -12.48 7.75
N SER A 124 27.67 -13.43 6.82
CA SER A 124 28.60 -14.56 6.90
C SER A 124 29.90 -14.16 6.21
N SER A 125 30.98 -14.10 6.98
CA SER A 125 32.30 -13.66 6.51
C SER A 125 33.26 -14.83 6.45
N ASP A 126 33.07 -15.70 5.46
CA ASP A 126 34.11 -16.64 5.05
C ASP A 126 34.99 -15.91 4.03
N SER A 127 36.32 -16.01 4.18
CA SER A 127 37.37 -15.07 3.74
C SER A 127 37.44 -14.66 2.25
N SER A 128 36.50 -15.06 1.40
CA SER A 128 36.42 -14.68 -0.01
C SER A 128 35.05 -14.17 -0.49
N SER A 129 33.98 -14.27 0.30
CA SER A 129 32.63 -13.85 -0.13
C SER A 129 31.85 -13.18 0.99
N CYS A 130 31.43 -11.91 0.78
CA CYS A 130 30.47 -11.25 1.67
C CYS A 130 29.07 -11.80 1.38
N ASN A 131 28.67 -12.84 2.11
CA ASN A 131 27.32 -13.38 2.04
C ASN A 131 26.46 -12.69 3.09
N LEU A 132 25.30 -12.17 2.66
CA LEU A 132 24.39 -11.40 3.50
C LEU A 132 23.07 -12.16 3.58
N THR A 133 22.48 -12.20 4.76
CA THR A 133 21.12 -12.69 4.97
C THR A 133 20.32 -11.60 5.65
N ALA A 134 19.36 -11.04 4.93
CA ALA A 134 18.42 -10.07 5.49
C ALA A 134 17.13 -10.78 5.86
N THR A 135 16.67 -10.56 7.08
CA THR A 135 15.36 -10.98 7.55
C THR A 135 14.54 -9.74 7.82
N CYS A 136 13.38 -9.68 7.20
CA CYS A 136 12.40 -8.65 7.43
C CYS A 136 11.14 -9.23 8.06
N THR A 137 10.64 -8.56 9.10
CA THR A 137 9.45 -8.92 9.86
C THR A 137 8.58 -7.69 10.05
N ALA A 138 7.27 -7.89 10.13
CA ALA A 138 6.32 -6.83 10.40
C ALA A 138 5.58 -7.06 11.72
N ASP A 139 5.46 -6.02 12.53
CA ASP A 139 4.71 -6.07 13.79
C ASP A 139 3.22 -6.37 13.53
N GLY A 140 2.66 -7.30 14.31
CA GLY A 140 1.24 -7.63 14.28
C GLY A 140 0.78 -8.41 13.04
N ALA A 141 1.71 -8.85 12.18
CA ALA A 141 1.44 -9.75 11.07
C ALA A 141 2.37 -10.96 11.17
N ASP A 142 1.84 -12.18 11.05
CA ASP A 142 2.63 -13.43 10.96
C ASP A 142 3.34 -13.54 9.59
N ILE A 143 3.90 -12.43 9.09
CA ILE A 143 4.57 -12.33 7.81
C ILE A 143 6.03 -11.97 8.02
N SER A 144 6.89 -12.88 7.58
CA SER A 144 8.34 -12.71 7.56
C SER A 144 8.87 -13.04 6.18
N SER A 145 9.76 -12.22 5.66
CA SER A 145 10.46 -12.46 4.42
C SER A 145 11.96 -12.49 4.65
N THR A 146 12.63 -13.49 4.10
CA THR A 146 14.07 -13.70 4.27
C THR A 146 14.71 -13.77 2.90
N PHE A 147 15.87 -13.16 2.78
CA PHE A 147 16.56 -13.03 1.51
C PHE A 147 18.07 -13.13 1.70
N GLY A 148 18.69 -13.99 0.89
CA GLY A 148 20.13 -14.18 0.86
C GLY A 148 20.76 -13.47 -0.34
N CYS A 149 21.86 -12.76 -0.13
CA CYS A 149 22.68 -12.19 -1.19
C CYS A 149 24.09 -12.76 -1.12
N ALA A 150 24.67 -13.10 -2.28
CA ALA A 150 26.06 -13.46 -2.40
C ALA A 150 26.85 -12.30 -3.03
N ALA A 151 27.92 -11.84 -2.38
CA ALA A 151 28.89 -10.90 -2.93
C ALA A 151 28.29 -9.64 -3.61
N LYS A 152 27.28 -9.02 -2.99
CA LYS A 152 26.48 -7.85 -3.47
C LYS A 152 25.53 -8.13 -4.64
N THR A 153 25.48 -9.34 -5.19
CA THR A 153 24.45 -9.75 -6.14
C THR A 153 23.28 -10.35 -5.37
N CYS A 154 22.25 -9.52 -5.20
CA CYS A 154 20.96 -9.92 -4.66
C CYS A 154 20.04 -10.29 -5.83
N PRO A 155 19.25 -11.37 -5.78
CA PRO A 155 18.20 -11.61 -6.77
C PRO A 155 17.30 -10.37 -6.91
N GLN A 156 17.51 -9.59 -7.98
CA GLN A 156 16.70 -8.42 -8.24
C GLN A 156 15.48 -8.85 -9.06
N GLU A 157 14.32 -8.44 -8.57
CA GLU A 157 13.03 -8.42 -9.27
C GLU A 157 12.42 -9.79 -9.61
N GLY A 158 11.39 -10.16 -8.84
CA GLY A 158 10.46 -11.26 -9.17
C GLY A 158 10.72 -12.62 -8.53
N GLY A 159 11.82 -12.83 -7.82
CA GLY A 159 12.15 -14.11 -7.19
C GLY A 159 12.12 -14.08 -5.66
N GLU A 160 11.09 -14.69 -5.07
CA GLU A 160 11.10 -15.28 -3.72
C GLU A 160 11.05 -14.36 -2.47
N GLY A 161 11.30 -13.05 -2.57
CA GLY A 161 11.34 -12.14 -1.41
C GLY A 161 10.04 -11.39 -1.03
N SER A 162 8.95 -11.54 -1.79
CA SER A 162 7.68 -10.86 -1.51
C SER A 162 6.65 -11.83 -0.96
N LYS A 163 6.04 -11.52 0.19
CA LYS A 163 4.93 -12.30 0.76
C LYS A 163 3.69 -11.44 0.87
N VAL A 164 2.52 -12.07 0.77
CA VAL A 164 1.21 -11.43 0.93
C VAL A 164 0.41 -12.15 2.00
N THR A 165 -0.18 -11.40 2.92
CA THR A 165 -1.06 -11.91 3.98
C THR A 165 -2.49 -12.11 3.49
N LYS A 166 -3.29 -12.88 4.26
CA LYS A 166 -4.74 -13.01 4.02
C LYS A 166 -5.50 -11.68 4.11
N SER A 167 -4.95 -10.67 4.80
CA SER A 167 -5.52 -9.33 4.92
C SER A 167 -5.13 -8.39 3.76
N GLY A 168 -4.37 -8.87 2.77
CA GLY A 168 -3.95 -8.08 1.60
C GLY A 168 -2.75 -7.17 1.83
N ALA A 169 -2.11 -7.25 3.01
CA ALA A 169 -0.83 -6.59 3.27
C ALA A 169 0.32 -7.41 2.68
N SER A 170 1.29 -6.72 2.08
CA SER A 170 2.49 -7.28 1.46
C SER A 170 3.75 -6.84 2.20
N LEU A 171 4.71 -7.77 2.30
CA LEU A 171 6.05 -7.49 2.80
C LEU A 171 7.04 -7.68 1.65
N HIS A 172 7.70 -6.60 1.25
CA HIS A 172 8.61 -6.54 0.14
C HIS A 172 10.03 -6.19 0.61
N LEU A 173 11.00 -7.01 0.26
CA LEU A 173 12.40 -6.83 0.59
C LEU A 173 13.20 -6.64 -0.70
N SER A 174 13.98 -5.56 -0.79
CA SER A 174 14.71 -5.18 -2.01
C SER A 174 16.08 -4.57 -1.71
N LEU A 175 16.95 -4.55 -2.72
CA LEU A 175 18.24 -3.86 -2.71
C LEU A 175 18.11 -2.53 -3.45
N SER A 176 18.51 -1.43 -2.82
CA SER A 176 18.59 -0.10 -3.42
C SER A 176 19.99 0.47 -3.20
N GLY A 177 20.82 0.47 -4.25
CA GLY A 177 22.23 0.84 -4.15
C GLY A 177 23.00 -0.09 -3.20
N SER A 178 23.61 0.48 -2.16
CA SER A 178 24.28 -0.28 -1.09
C SER A 178 23.42 -0.46 0.17
N SER A 179 22.10 -0.36 0.05
CA SER A 179 21.16 -0.51 1.15
C SER A 179 20.12 -1.60 0.90
N ILE A 180 19.78 -2.35 1.94
CA ILE A 180 18.62 -3.23 1.95
C ILE A 180 17.42 -2.44 2.44
N VAL A 181 16.35 -2.45 1.66
CA VAL A 181 15.08 -1.78 1.98
C VAL A 181 14.04 -2.85 2.23
N CYS A 182 13.37 -2.80 3.38
CA CYS A 182 12.16 -3.56 3.60
C CYS A 182 10.95 -2.65 3.69
N ASN A 183 9.92 -2.95 2.91
CA ASN A 183 8.65 -2.24 2.85
C ASN A 183 7.51 -3.19 3.26
N HIS A 184 6.72 -2.78 4.24
CA HIS A 184 5.44 -3.41 4.55
C HIS A 184 4.34 -2.45 4.12
N SER A 185 3.43 -2.91 3.25
CA SER A 185 2.38 -2.07 2.70
C SER A 185 1.06 -2.81 2.58
N ASN A 186 -0.03 -2.04 2.59
CA ASN A 186 -1.34 -2.46 2.14
C ASN A 186 -1.96 -1.35 1.30
N GLN A 187 -3.24 -1.44 0.99
CA GLN A 187 -3.90 -0.51 0.08
C GLN A 187 -4.10 0.89 0.70
N VAL A 188 -3.92 1.03 2.02
CA VAL A 188 -4.21 2.26 2.76
C VAL A 188 -2.98 2.87 3.45
N SER A 189 -1.87 2.16 3.55
CA SER A 189 -0.69 2.58 4.29
C SER A 189 0.56 1.78 3.94
N TRP A 190 1.72 2.33 4.26
CA TRP A 190 2.99 1.65 4.14
C TRP A 190 3.97 2.11 5.22
N THR A 191 4.94 1.26 5.55
CA THR A 191 6.07 1.56 6.42
C THR A 191 7.32 0.90 5.86
N GLU A 192 8.49 1.51 6.08
CA GLU A 192 9.75 0.98 5.58
C GLU A 192 10.88 1.09 6.59
N LYS A 193 11.89 0.24 6.41
CA LYS A 193 13.16 0.29 7.13
C LYS A 193 14.30 -0.03 6.18
N THR A 194 15.36 0.75 6.28
CA THR A 194 16.52 0.67 5.40
C THR A 194 17.78 0.42 6.22
N THR A 195 18.69 -0.40 5.71
CA THR A 195 19.99 -0.68 6.36
C THR A 195 21.11 -0.70 5.32
N GLU A 196 22.13 0.12 5.56
CA GLU A 196 23.32 0.21 4.72
C GLU A 196 24.24 -1.01 4.90
N ILE A 197 24.76 -1.51 3.78
CA ILE A 197 25.58 -2.73 3.69
C ILE A 197 27.07 -2.40 3.61
N ASP A 198 27.45 -1.23 3.08
CA ASP A 198 28.85 -0.93 2.76
C ASP A 198 29.78 -1.03 3.98
N HIS A 199 29.32 -0.58 5.16
CA HIS A 199 30.07 -0.71 6.41
C HIS A 199 30.11 -2.15 6.97
N LEU A 200 29.12 -2.99 6.64
CA LEU A 200 28.98 -4.33 7.20
C LEU A 200 29.93 -5.33 6.54
N CYS A 201 30.13 -5.24 5.22
CA CYS A 201 31.13 -6.07 4.52
C CYS A 201 32.58 -5.62 4.80
N LEU A 202 32.82 -4.36 5.20
CA LEU A 202 34.16 -3.83 5.49
C LEU A 202 34.67 -4.19 6.90
N LYS A 203 33.78 -4.22 7.91
CA LYS A 203 34.15 -4.44 9.32
C LYS A 203 34.72 -5.83 9.62
N ASN A 204 34.32 -6.87 8.88
CA ASN A 204 34.78 -8.24 9.15
C ASN A 204 36.03 -8.65 8.36
N ALA A 205 36.53 -7.81 7.46
CA ALA A 205 37.80 -8.02 6.77
C ALA A 205 39.03 -7.64 7.64
N GLY A 206 38.79 -7.09 8.84
CA GLY A 206 39.81 -6.47 9.69
C GLY A 206 40.00 -7.12 11.05
N ASN A 207 40.18 -8.43 11.13
CA ASN A 207 40.70 -9.07 12.35
C ASN A 207 41.77 -10.12 12.03
N PHE A 208 42.82 -9.70 11.32
CA PHE A 208 44.09 -10.44 11.31
C PHE A 208 44.97 -9.92 12.47
N PRO A 209 45.47 -10.80 13.37
CA PRO A 209 46.56 -10.39 14.25
C PRO A 209 47.78 -10.15 13.36
N THR A 210 48.24 -8.89 13.28
CA THR A 210 49.47 -8.58 12.57
C THR A 210 50.67 -9.07 13.38
N PRO A 211 51.59 -9.80 12.74
CA PRO A 211 52.99 -9.52 12.96
C PRO A 211 53.66 -9.18 11.63
N TYR A 212 54.09 -7.92 11.54
CA TYR A 212 55.11 -7.35 10.65
C TYR A 212 54.74 -6.96 9.21
N THR A 213 55.14 -5.71 8.92
CA THR A 213 55.34 -5.01 7.64
C THR A 213 54.09 -4.49 6.90
N LEU A 214 53.68 -3.27 7.26
CA LEU A 214 53.07 -2.32 6.32
C LEU A 214 54.10 -1.25 5.98
N ASN A 215 54.56 -1.26 4.73
CA ASN A 215 55.23 -0.14 4.12
C ASN A 215 54.23 0.54 3.16
N ALA A 216 54.25 1.88 3.19
CA ALA A 216 53.66 2.83 2.26
C ALA A 216 52.13 2.82 2.09
N CYS A 217 51.44 3.64 2.89
CA CYS A 217 50.84 4.91 2.43
C CYS A 217 49.73 5.35 3.41
N MET A 218 50.14 5.76 4.62
CA MET A 218 49.34 6.61 5.50
C MET A 218 50.26 7.72 5.96
N LEU A 219 50.12 8.90 5.38
CA LEU A 219 50.45 10.25 5.86
C LEU A 219 50.45 11.14 4.58
N GLN A 220 49.71 12.23 4.45
CA GLN A 220 49.40 13.24 5.45
C GLN A 220 48.19 14.09 5.02
N MET A 221 47.34 14.41 5.99
CA MET A 221 46.63 15.69 6.04
C MET A 221 47.62 16.83 6.31
N LYS A 222 47.54 17.93 5.53
CA LYS A 222 47.70 19.35 5.94
C LYS A 222 47.51 20.23 4.69
N MET A 223 46.40 20.97 4.59
CA MET A 223 46.21 22.38 4.99
C MET A 223 46.94 23.41 4.11
N THR A 224 46.16 24.44 3.74
CA THR A 224 46.49 25.84 3.41
C THR A 224 47.02 26.20 2.01
N SER A 225 46.09 26.72 1.20
CA SER A 225 46.03 28.09 0.63
C SER A 225 47.30 28.82 0.17
N MET A 226 47.09 29.47 -0.99
CA MET A 226 47.57 30.81 -1.39
C MET A 226 48.94 30.93 -2.09
N ASP A 227 48.81 31.50 -3.29
CA ASP A 227 49.63 32.54 -3.92
C ASP A 227 50.68 32.16 -4.99
N PHE A 228 50.33 32.57 -6.21
CA PHE A 228 51.21 33.04 -7.29
C PHE A 228 52.22 34.07 -6.76
N PRO A 229 53.45 34.18 -7.30
CA PRO A 229 53.61 35.00 -8.51
C PRO A 229 54.68 34.55 -9.54
N PHE A 230 54.43 35.10 -10.72
CA PHE A 230 55.24 35.45 -11.89
C PHE A 230 56.78 35.61 -11.77
N VAL A 231 57.43 35.31 -12.92
CA VAL A 231 58.55 36.03 -13.59
C VAL A 231 59.94 35.79 -13.00
N THR A 232 60.97 35.53 -13.80
CA THR A 232 61.39 36.19 -15.07
C THR A 232 61.56 35.28 -16.27
#